data_AF-A0A7G5CAN8-F1
#
_entry.id   AF-A0A7G5CAN8-F1
#
_cell.length_a   1.000
_cell.length_b   1.000
_cell.length_c   1.000
_cell.angle_alpha   90.00
_cell.angle_beta   90.00
_cell.angle_gamma   90.00
#
_symmetry.space_group_name_H-M   'P 1'
#
loop_
_entity.id
_entity.type
_entity.pdbx_description
1 polymer ?
#
loop_
_entity_poly.entity_id
_entity_poly.type
_entity_poly.pdbx_seq_one_letter_code
_entity_poly.pdbx_strand_id
1 'polypeptide(L)'
;MNSFIPEEKENPIVTLKAQAEKFGFSSLRAGKDNAGANSGATMYVDLPRMKLVIQNKVITKELVDELYNKHANLISNDKNKYRQFVKQVFTELFEYAEAEVPSDSILEELITNCNQAAYVGALYGKGAPILHLAETYGLLFRSNHVTHINCSDPSHAAIRIEEKIAVRTFAELEEELCKLDSLLEFTLKSQGDKNVTYEDGKLSLTVPKRLKDYNIGDKSLFDIIKECFQKLCEKFGFFKIKIEHDLDKPPKVNSHLENMEPPIHSNEHGNTPGN
;
A
#
# COMPACT_ATOMS: atom_id res chain seq x y z
N MET A 1 2.97 0.12 -39.62
CA MET A 1 3.77 1.34 -39.41
C MET A 1 4.68 1.05 -38.24
N ASN A 2 5.99 0.97 -38.48
CA ASN A 2 6.98 0.66 -37.45
C ASN A 2 7.24 1.93 -36.63
N SER A 3 6.78 1.97 -35.38
CA SER A 3 7.22 2.99 -34.41
C SER A 3 8.45 2.46 -33.70
N PHE A 4 9.61 2.96 -34.12
CA PHE A 4 10.89 2.80 -33.43
C PHE A 4 10.77 3.49 -32.06
N ILE A 5 10.91 2.76 -30.96
CA ILE A 5 11.08 3.35 -29.62
C ILE A 5 12.58 3.57 -29.44
N PRO A 6 13.08 4.81 -29.35
CA PRO A 6 14.50 5.06 -29.11
C PRO A 6 14.89 4.64 -27.69
N GLU A 7 16.10 4.09 -27.55
CA GLU A 7 16.75 3.77 -26.28
C GLU A 7 16.81 4.96 -25.31
N GLU A 8 16.81 4.62 -24.02
CA GLU A 8 16.77 5.45 -22.81
C GLU A 8 17.73 6.66 -22.81
N LYS A 9 17.30 7.78 -23.39
CA LYS A 9 17.66 9.10 -22.85
C LYS A 9 16.73 9.38 -21.67
N GLU A 10 17.26 9.91 -20.56
CA GLU A 10 16.52 10.25 -19.34
C GLU A 10 15.10 10.72 -19.65
N ASN A 11 14.14 9.80 -19.50
CA ASN A 11 12.75 10.07 -19.81
C ASN A 11 12.25 11.00 -18.73
N PRO A 12 11.84 12.24 -19.06
CA PRO A 12 11.47 13.17 -18.02
C PRO A 12 10.22 12.64 -17.30
N ILE A 13 10.28 12.62 -15.97
CA ILE A 13 9.23 12.07 -15.11
C ILE A 13 8.37 13.18 -14.49
N VAL A 14 7.18 12.82 -14.02
CA VAL A 14 6.32 13.64 -13.16
C VAL A 14 5.99 12.82 -11.92
N THR A 15 6.08 13.43 -10.75
CA THR A 15 5.69 12.78 -9.50
C THR A 15 4.41 13.42 -8.96
N LEU A 16 3.36 12.63 -8.88
CA LEU A 16 2.12 12.97 -8.20
C LEU A 16 2.32 12.66 -6.71
N LYS A 17 2.00 13.60 -5.81
CA LYS A 17 2.16 13.43 -4.36
C LYS A 17 0.90 13.85 -3.62
N ALA A 18 0.60 13.15 -2.53
CA ALA A 18 -0.42 13.53 -1.58
C ALA A 18 0.01 13.20 -0.15
N GLN A 19 -0.46 13.99 0.81
CA GLN A 19 -0.12 13.82 2.23
C GLN A 19 -1.32 14.12 3.12
N ALA A 20 -1.42 13.42 4.25
CA ALA A 20 -2.45 13.62 5.26
C ALA A 20 -1.89 13.32 6.66
N GLU A 21 -2.14 14.22 7.61
CA GLU A 21 -1.74 14.03 9.02
C GLU A 21 -2.52 12.87 9.66
N LYS A 22 -3.84 12.85 9.45
CA LYS A 22 -4.70 11.70 9.75
C LYS A 22 -4.96 10.92 8.48
N PHE A 23 -4.55 9.66 8.48
CA PHE A 23 -4.59 8.83 7.28
C PHE A 23 -5.76 7.84 7.34
N GLY A 24 -6.65 7.91 6.35
CA GLY A 24 -7.86 7.08 6.28
C GLY A 24 -7.63 5.62 5.92
N PHE A 25 -6.45 5.04 6.21
CA PHE A 25 -6.13 3.65 5.89
C PHE A 25 -7.08 2.65 6.57
N SER A 26 -7.80 3.04 7.63
CA SER A 26 -8.85 2.21 8.20
C SER A 26 -9.88 1.72 7.16
N SER A 27 -10.09 2.48 6.07
CA SER A 27 -10.91 2.09 4.92
C SER A 27 -10.33 0.94 4.06
N LEU A 28 -9.04 0.62 4.26
CA LEU A 28 -8.29 -0.45 3.58
C LEU A 28 -8.03 -1.67 4.47
N ARG A 29 -8.43 -1.63 5.74
CA ARG A 29 -8.36 -2.80 6.62
C ARG A 29 -9.19 -3.94 6.03
N ALA A 30 -8.72 -5.16 6.25
CA ALA A 30 -9.52 -6.34 5.97
C ALA A 30 -10.88 -6.23 6.67
N GLY A 31 -11.95 -6.52 5.94
CA GLY A 31 -13.30 -6.55 6.49
C GLY A 31 -13.41 -7.52 7.66
N LYS A 32 -14.34 -7.27 8.59
CA LYS A 32 -14.58 -8.15 9.75
C LYS A 32 -14.98 -9.57 9.33
N ASP A 33 -15.54 -9.72 8.15
CA ASP A 33 -15.93 -10.97 7.50
C ASP A 33 -14.78 -11.68 6.77
N ASN A 34 -13.61 -11.05 6.61
CA ASN A 34 -12.45 -11.66 5.97
C ASN A 34 -11.79 -12.69 6.91
N ALA A 35 -12.32 -13.91 6.91
CA ALA A 35 -11.86 -15.00 7.77
C ALA A 35 -10.37 -15.33 7.57
N GLY A 36 -9.84 -15.21 6.35
CA GLY A 36 -8.42 -15.48 6.06
C GLY A 36 -7.47 -14.49 6.73
N ALA A 37 -7.77 -13.20 6.60
CA ALA A 37 -6.98 -12.14 7.25
C ALA A 37 -7.13 -12.19 8.78
N ASN A 38 -8.37 -12.31 9.27
CA ASN A 38 -8.66 -12.25 10.71
C ASN A 38 -8.13 -13.48 11.47
N SER A 39 -8.01 -14.65 10.83
CA SER A 39 -7.38 -15.84 11.43
C SER A 39 -5.85 -15.86 11.34
N GLY A 40 -5.23 -14.92 10.62
CA GLY A 40 -3.79 -14.93 10.33
C GLY A 40 -3.38 -15.93 9.23
N ALA A 41 -4.31 -16.70 8.66
CA ALA A 41 -4.02 -17.67 7.62
C ALA A 41 -3.45 -17.02 6.34
N THR A 42 -3.96 -15.84 5.96
CA THR A 42 -3.42 -15.11 4.80
C THR A 42 -1.95 -14.73 5.02
N MET A 43 -1.61 -14.16 6.19
CA MET A 43 -0.24 -13.79 6.50
C MET A 43 0.69 -15.02 6.60
N TYR A 44 0.20 -16.13 7.17
CA TYR A 44 0.95 -17.39 7.18
C TYR A 44 1.34 -17.86 5.76
N VAL A 45 0.44 -17.69 4.79
CA VAL A 45 0.71 -18.07 3.39
C VAL A 45 1.60 -17.05 2.68
N ASP A 46 1.43 -15.77 2.98
CA ASP A 46 2.06 -14.68 2.24
C ASP A 46 3.46 -14.32 2.77
N LEU A 47 3.73 -14.45 4.07
CA LEU A 47 4.98 -14.01 4.69
C LEU A 47 6.24 -14.60 4.00
N PRO A 48 6.30 -15.91 3.63
CA PRO A 48 7.45 -16.47 2.90
C PRO A 48 7.62 -15.94 1.46
N ARG A 49 6.61 -15.23 0.93
CA ARG A 49 6.55 -14.69 -0.43
C ARG A 49 6.80 -13.18 -0.47
N MET A 50 6.75 -12.52 0.68
CA MET A 50 6.91 -11.08 0.80
C MET A 50 8.37 -10.66 0.72
N LYS A 51 8.62 -9.49 0.13
CA LYS A 51 9.91 -8.80 0.24
C LYS A 51 9.83 -7.84 1.41
N LEU A 52 10.35 -8.27 2.55
CA LEU A 52 10.24 -7.56 3.81
C LEU A 52 11.62 -7.04 4.25
N VAL A 53 11.66 -5.80 4.72
CA VAL A 53 12.82 -5.18 5.36
C VAL A 53 12.38 -4.69 6.72
N ILE A 54 13.01 -5.16 7.78
CA ILE A 54 12.74 -4.69 9.15
C ILE A 54 14.00 -3.98 9.65
N GLN A 55 13.86 -2.75 10.16
CA GLN A 55 14.97 -1.97 10.72
C GLN A 55 16.21 -1.95 9.80
N ASN A 56 15.98 -1.72 8.49
CA ASN A 56 16.98 -1.75 7.42
C ASN A 56 17.66 -3.11 7.14
N LYS A 57 17.25 -4.20 7.80
CA LYS A 57 17.70 -5.55 7.49
C LYS A 57 16.71 -6.27 6.59
N VAL A 58 17.23 -6.82 5.50
CA VAL A 58 16.43 -7.63 4.56
C VAL A 58 16.08 -8.96 5.23
N ILE A 59 14.78 -9.27 5.26
CA ILE A 59 14.29 -10.56 5.72
C ILE A 59 14.27 -11.50 4.52
N THR A 60 15.07 -12.56 4.59
CA THR A 60 15.17 -13.54 3.51
C THR A 60 14.10 -14.63 3.65
N LYS A 61 13.77 -15.27 2.53
CA LYS A 61 12.85 -16.42 2.53
C LYS A 61 13.42 -17.56 3.37
N GLU A 62 14.73 -17.78 3.32
CA GLU A 62 15.41 -18.82 4.08
C GLU A 62 15.24 -18.61 5.59
N LEU A 63 15.39 -17.38 6.08
CA LEU A 63 15.15 -17.06 7.48
C LEU A 63 13.69 -17.32 7.89
N VAL A 64 12.74 -16.93 7.05
CA VAL A 64 11.32 -17.20 7.31
C VAL A 64 11.05 -18.71 7.34
N ASP A 65 11.59 -19.47 6.39
CA ASP A 65 11.43 -20.93 6.32
C ASP A 65 12.05 -21.63 7.56
N GLU A 66 13.19 -21.14 8.05
CA GLU A 66 13.82 -21.62 9.29
C GLU A 66 12.93 -21.37 10.52
N LEU A 67 12.41 -20.16 10.68
CA LEU A 67 11.48 -19.82 11.75
C LEU A 67 10.19 -20.64 11.67
N TYR A 68 9.70 -20.90 10.45
CA TYR A 68 8.51 -21.73 10.25
C TYR A 68 8.73 -23.17 10.74
N ASN A 69 9.89 -23.75 10.41
CA ASN A 69 10.26 -25.09 10.86
C ASN A 69 10.45 -25.15 12.39
N LYS A 70 11.08 -24.12 12.97
CA LYS A 70 11.27 -23.99 14.42
C LYS A 70 9.95 -24.01 15.19
N HIS A 71 8.92 -23.36 14.64
CA HIS A 71 7.61 -23.16 15.30
C HIS A 71 6.49 -24.06 14.77
N ALA A 72 6.80 -25.08 13.97
CA ALA A 72 5.82 -25.94 13.33
C ALA A 72 4.85 -26.60 14.34
N ASN A 73 5.28 -26.82 15.58
CA ASN A 73 4.48 -27.35 16.68
C ASN A 73 3.32 -26.43 17.11
N LEU A 74 3.38 -25.12 16.84
CA LEU A 74 2.28 -24.19 17.13
C LEU A 74 1.10 -24.38 16.17
N ILE A 75 1.30 -25.05 15.03
CA ILE A 75 0.25 -25.37 14.06
C ILE A 75 -0.45 -26.68 14.47
N SER A 76 -1.23 -26.66 15.55
CA SER A 76 -2.09 -27.79 15.96
C SER A 76 -3.44 -27.81 15.20
N ASN A 77 -4.45 -28.60 15.54
CA ASN A 77 -5.71 -28.69 14.76
C ASN A 77 -6.74 -27.54 15.00
N ASP A 78 -6.33 -26.38 15.54
CA ASP A 78 -7.21 -25.24 15.87
C ASP A 78 -7.31 -24.18 14.75
N LYS A 79 -8.42 -23.44 14.65
CA LYS A 79 -8.64 -22.33 13.72
C LYS A 79 -7.81 -21.08 14.03
N ASN A 80 -7.45 -20.83 15.30
CA ASN A 80 -6.67 -19.66 15.72
C ASN A 80 -5.14 -19.86 15.68
N LYS A 81 -4.67 -21.03 15.25
CA LYS A 81 -3.25 -21.41 15.28
C LYS A 81 -2.34 -20.51 14.43
N TYR A 82 -2.80 -20.10 13.26
CA TYR A 82 -1.97 -19.34 12.33
C TYR A 82 -1.64 -17.97 12.91
N ARG A 83 -2.59 -17.35 13.62
CA ARG A 83 -2.37 -16.06 14.26
C ARG A 83 -1.28 -16.10 15.31
N GLN A 84 -1.34 -17.08 16.22
CA GLN A 84 -0.31 -17.26 17.27
C GLN A 84 1.05 -17.60 16.66
N PHE A 85 1.07 -18.51 15.69
CA PHE A 85 2.29 -18.88 14.97
C PHE A 85 2.93 -17.67 14.28
N VAL A 86 2.16 -16.93 13.48
CA VAL A 86 2.67 -15.80 12.72
C VAL A 86 3.13 -14.69 13.66
N LYS A 87 2.43 -14.47 14.77
CA LYS A 87 2.87 -13.52 15.81
C LYS A 87 4.25 -13.88 16.37
N GLN A 88 4.46 -15.14 16.73
CA GLN A 88 5.77 -15.61 17.20
C GLN A 88 6.87 -15.42 16.14
N VAL A 89 6.57 -15.74 14.87
CA VAL A 89 7.52 -15.52 13.78
C VAL A 89 7.84 -14.03 13.62
N PHE A 90 6.83 -13.14 13.61
CA PHE A 90 7.08 -11.69 13.51
C PHE A 90 7.93 -11.17 14.66
N THR A 91 7.65 -11.57 15.91
CA THR A 91 8.45 -11.20 17.07
C THR A 91 9.93 -11.54 16.85
N GLU A 92 10.24 -12.76 16.42
CA GLU A 92 11.63 -13.17 16.18
C GLU A 92 12.27 -12.47 14.95
N LEU A 93 11.47 -12.09 13.95
CA LEU A 93 11.96 -11.28 12.83
C LEU A 93 12.37 -9.86 13.28
N PHE A 94 11.63 -9.25 14.22
CA PHE A 94 12.02 -7.96 14.81
C PHE A 94 13.29 -8.10 15.66
N GLU A 95 13.39 -9.15 16.47
CA GLU A 95 14.60 -9.45 17.27
C GLU A 95 15.83 -9.68 16.38
N TYR A 96 15.70 -10.50 15.33
CA TYR A 96 16.75 -10.70 14.32
C TYR A 96 17.18 -9.38 13.66
N ALA A 97 16.20 -8.51 13.42
CA ALA A 97 16.42 -7.21 12.82
C ALA A 97 17.09 -6.20 13.78
N GLU A 98 17.34 -6.55 15.04
CA GLU A 98 17.78 -5.61 16.09
C GLU A 98 16.84 -4.39 16.20
N ALA A 99 15.54 -4.60 15.97
CA ALA A 99 14.51 -3.60 16.21
C ALA A 99 13.81 -3.84 17.54
N GLU A 100 13.10 -2.82 18.03
CA GLU A 100 12.14 -3.03 19.11
C GLU A 100 11.00 -3.93 18.61
N VAL A 101 10.54 -4.82 19.48
CA VAL A 101 9.34 -5.62 19.20
C VAL A 101 8.13 -4.71 19.40
N PRO A 102 7.30 -4.49 18.37
CA PRO A 102 6.12 -3.65 18.51
C PRO A 102 5.13 -4.22 19.52
N SER A 103 4.28 -3.35 20.06
CA SER A 103 3.23 -3.72 20.98
C SER A 103 2.29 -4.74 20.34
N ASP A 104 1.61 -5.49 21.20
CA ASP A 104 0.67 -6.52 20.79
C ASP A 104 -0.35 -5.98 19.78
N SER A 105 -0.90 -4.78 20.01
CA SER A 105 -1.88 -4.19 19.09
C SER A 105 -1.30 -3.86 17.71
N ILE A 106 -0.04 -3.43 17.61
CA ILE A 106 0.63 -3.22 16.32
C ILE A 106 0.96 -4.56 15.64
N LEU A 107 1.45 -5.55 16.38
CA LEU A 107 1.66 -6.90 15.82
C LEU A 107 0.37 -7.47 15.24
N GLU A 108 -0.74 -7.36 15.96
CA GLU A 108 -2.04 -7.83 15.48
C GLU A 108 -2.51 -7.08 14.21
N GLU A 109 -2.23 -5.77 14.13
CA GLU A 109 -2.50 -4.96 12.93
C GLU A 109 -1.66 -5.44 11.73
N LEU A 110 -0.36 -5.65 11.93
CA LEU A 110 0.54 -6.14 10.89
C LEU A 110 0.13 -7.53 10.38
N ILE A 111 -0.19 -8.46 11.27
CA ILE A 111 -0.66 -9.80 10.91
C ILE A 111 -1.91 -9.73 10.03
N THR A 112 -2.82 -8.80 10.33
CA THR A 112 -4.11 -8.72 9.65
C THR A 112 -4.02 -7.99 8.32
N ASN A 113 -3.21 -6.92 8.24
CA ASN A 113 -3.27 -5.97 7.13
C ASN A 113 -1.94 -5.79 6.37
N CYS A 114 -0.79 -6.23 6.90
CA CYS A 114 0.50 -6.14 6.21
C CYS A 114 0.72 -7.25 5.16
N ASN A 115 -0.30 -8.02 4.79
CA ASN A 115 -0.20 -9.06 3.77
C ASN A 115 -0.38 -8.49 2.34
N GLN A 116 -0.08 -9.31 1.33
CA GLN A 116 -0.14 -8.87 -0.07
C GLN A 116 -1.55 -8.45 -0.50
N ALA A 117 -2.60 -9.06 0.07
CA ALA A 117 -3.98 -8.75 -0.28
C ALA A 117 -4.50 -7.43 0.33
N ALA A 118 -3.82 -6.88 1.35
CA ALA A 118 -4.24 -5.67 2.04
C ALA A 118 -3.38 -4.47 1.65
N TYR A 119 -2.23 -4.25 2.31
CA TYR A 119 -1.40 -3.05 2.09
C TYR A 119 -0.98 -2.85 0.62
N VAL A 120 -0.77 -3.93 -0.13
CA VAL A 120 -0.45 -3.89 -1.57
C VAL A 120 -1.72 -4.06 -2.41
N GLY A 121 -2.61 -4.99 -2.04
CA GLY A 121 -3.84 -5.30 -2.77
C GLY A 121 -4.89 -4.19 -2.80
N ALA A 122 -4.77 -3.17 -1.93
CA ALA A 122 -5.65 -2.00 -1.88
C ALA A 122 -5.82 -1.29 -3.24
N LEU A 123 -4.78 -1.28 -4.09
CA LEU A 123 -4.82 -0.66 -5.41
C LEU A 123 -5.48 -1.56 -6.48
N TYR A 124 -5.45 -2.87 -6.27
CA TYR A 124 -5.74 -3.90 -7.27
C TYR A 124 -7.03 -4.68 -6.98
N GLY A 125 -7.63 -4.51 -5.80
CA GLY A 125 -8.86 -5.19 -5.40
C GLY A 125 -10.09 -4.79 -6.24
N LYS A 126 -11.17 -5.57 -6.09
CA LYS A 126 -12.43 -5.31 -6.79
C LYS A 126 -12.97 -3.91 -6.48
N GLY A 127 -13.19 -3.10 -7.52
CA GLY A 127 -13.63 -1.71 -7.39
C GLY A 127 -12.52 -0.72 -7.01
N ALA A 128 -11.25 -1.14 -7.03
CA ALA A 128 -10.11 -0.25 -6.85
C ALA A 128 -9.72 0.47 -8.16
N PRO A 129 -9.11 1.67 -8.08
CA PRO A 129 -8.78 2.47 -9.26
C PRO A 129 -7.90 1.75 -10.29
N ILE A 130 -6.92 0.94 -9.89
CA ILE A 130 -6.04 0.25 -10.86
C ILE A 130 -6.76 -0.90 -11.55
N LEU A 131 -7.61 -1.66 -10.84
CA LEU A 131 -8.41 -2.69 -11.48
C LEU A 131 -9.36 -2.07 -12.53
N HIS A 132 -9.98 -0.93 -12.22
CA HIS A 132 -10.80 -0.22 -13.19
C HIS A 132 -9.99 0.22 -14.43
N LEU A 133 -8.75 0.69 -14.25
CA LEU A 133 -7.86 0.99 -15.38
C LEU A 133 -7.58 -0.24 -16.23
N ALA A 134 -7.27 -1.36 -15.56
CA ALA A 134 -6.95 -2.61 -16.23
C ALA A 134 -8.11 -3.09 -17.11
N GLU A 135 -9.32 -3.10 -16.54
CA GLU A 135 -10.53 -3.56 -17.21
C GLU A 135 -11.00 -2.60 -18.31
N THR A 136 -10.97 -1.28 -18.06
CA THR A 136 -11.52 -0.28 -18.99
C THR A 136 -10.60 -0.06 -20.20
N TYR A 137 -9.30 -0.07 -19.98
CA TYR A 137 -8.31 0.31 -20.99
C TYR A 137 -7.46 -0.85 -21.49
N GLY A 138 -7.77 -2.07 -21.07
CA GLY A 138 -7.06 -3.26 -21.50
C GLY A 138 -5.59 -3.26 -21.08
N LEU A 139 -5.31 -2.77 -19.87
CA LEU A 139 -3.96 -2.67 -19.31
C LEU A 139 -3.70 -3.80 -18.33
N LEU A 140 -2.45 -4.26 -18.27
CA LEU A 140 -1.96 -5.19 -17.27
C LEU A 140 -0.93 -4.48 -16.39
N PHE A 141 -1.14 -4.53 -15.08
CA PHE A 141 -0.23 -3.96 -14.09
C PHE A 141 0.45 -5.09 -13.34
N ARG A 142 1.79 -5.13 -13.39
CA ARG A 142 2.60 -6.08 -12.63
C ARG A 142 3.37 -5.34 -11.55
N SER A 143 2.94 -5.57 -10.31
CA SER A 143 3.58 -5.04 -9.11
C SER A 143 4.83 -5.86 -8.73
N ASN A 144 5.86 -5.15 -8.31
CA ASN A 144 6.98 -5.66 -7.54
C ASN A 144 7.25 -4.70 -6.38
N HIS A 145 6.79 -5.07 -5.18
CA HIS A 145 6.88 -4.22 -4.00
C HIS A 145 7.90 -4.73 -2.98
N VAL A 146 8.37 -3.81 -2.14
CA VAL A 146 9.14 -4.08 -0.93
C VAL A 146 8.48 -3.33 0.22
N THR A 147 8.19 -4.06 1.29
CA THR A 147 7.63 -3.48 2.52
C THR A 147 8.74 -3.28 3.52
N HIS A 148 8.89 -2.05 4.00
CA HIS A 148 9.81 -1.65 5.04
C HIS A 148 9.02 -1.39 6.33
N ILE A 149 9.50 -1.93 7.43
CA ILE A 149 8.95 -1.72 8.76
C ILE A 149 10.08 -1.27 9.67
N ASN A 150 9.99 -0.07 10.23
CA ASN A 150 10.94 0.41 11.23
C ASN A 150 10.20 0.56 12.55
N CYS A 151 10.72 -0.07 13.60
CA CYS A 151 10.17 -0.02 14.93
C CYS A 151 11.30 0.28 15.92
N SER A 152 11.36 1.54 16.36
CA SER A 152 12.29 2.02 17.38
C SER A 152 11.62 2.23 18.73
N ASP A 153 10.30 2.06 18.80
CA ASP A 153 9.47 2.27 19.97
C ASP A 153 8.30 1.28 19.89
N PRO A 154 8.00 0.48 20.94
CA PRO A 154 6.95 -0.53 20.86
C PRO A 154 5.56 0.04 20.54
N SER A 155 5.28 1.32 20.83
CA SER A 155 4.01 1.96 20.53
C SER A 155 3.94 2.60 19.14
N HIS A 156 5.02 2.56 18.34
CA HIS A 156 5.09 3.15 17.01
C HIS A 156 5.81 2.25 15.99
N ALA A 157 5.22 2.09 14.80
CA ALA A 157 5.89 1.43 13.68
C ALA A 157 5.72 2.27 12.40
N ALA A 158 6.83 2.71 11.82
CA ALA A 158 6.83 3.39 10.54
C ALA A 158 6.83 2.35 9.42
N ILE A 159 5.84 2.46 8.53
CA ILE A 159 5.64 1.59 7.37
C ILE A 159 5.97 2.38 6.12
N ARG A 160 6.78 1.78 5.25
CA ARG A 160 7.06 2.29 3.91
C ARG A 160 6.93 1.17 2.90
N ILE A 161 6.13 1.38 1.86
CA ILE A 161 5.94 0.42 0.78
C ILE A 161 6.43 1.09 -0.49
N GLU A 162 7.49 0.52 -1.05
CA GLU A 162 8.03 0.90 -2.35
C GLU A 162 7.53 -0.09 -3.38
N GLU A 163 6.99 0.40 -4.49
CA GLU A 163 6.40 -0.46 -5.50
C GLU A 163 6.81 -0.03 -6.90
N LYS A 164 7.38 -0.96 -7.65
CA LYS A 164 7.63 -0.80 -9.09
C LYS A 164 6.51 -1.49 -9.86
N ILE A 165 5.81 -0.74 -10.69
CA ILE A 165 4.63 -1.21 -11.42
C ILE A 165 4.95 -1.19 -12.91
N ALA A 166 5.12 -2.37 -13.49
CA ALA A 166 5.21 -2.49 -14.95
C ALA A 166 3.80 -2.44 -15.54
N VAL A 167 3.61 -1.58 -16.54
CA VAL A 167 2.36 -1.43 -17.28
C VAL A 167 2.53 -2.05 -18.66
N ARG A 168 1.59 -2.90 -19.06
CA ARG A 168 1.54 -3.55 -20.37
C ARG A 168 0.15 -3.43 -20.97
N THR A 169 0.02 -3.67 -22.26
CA THR A 169 -1.28 -3.84 -22.92
C THR A 169 -1.62 -5.33 -23.00
N PHE A 170 -2.90 -5.69 -23.10
CA PHE A 170 -3.26 -7.10 -23.36
C PHE A 170 -2.84 -7.61 -24.74
N ALA A 171 -2.68 -6.70 -25.71
CA ALA A 171 -2.29 -7.06 -27.07
C ALA A 171 -0.81 -7.49 -27.16
N GLU A 172 0.05 -6.89 -26.34
CA GLU A 172 1.50 -7.08 -26.39
C GLU A 172 2.04 -7.41 -24.99
N LEU A 173 1.74 -8.63 -24.53
CA LEU A 173 2.11 -9.09 -23.17
C LEU A 173 3.63 -9.11 -22.92
N GLU A 174 4.45 -9.15 -23.96
CA GLU A 174 5.91 -9.16 -23.86
C GLU A 174 6.52 -7.76 -23.83
N GLU A 175 5.82 -6.72 -24.29
CA GLU A 175 6.35 -5.36 -24.37
C GLU A 175 5.86 -4.48 -23.21
N GLU A 176 6.81 -3.89 -22.48
CA GLU A 176 6.53 -3.00 -21.37
C GLU A 176 6.23 -1.60 -21.88
N LEU A 177 4.97 -1.16 -21.73
CA LEU A 177 4.54 0.18 -22.12
C LEU A 177 5.27 1.24 -21.28
N CYS A 178 5.35 1.04 -19.98
CA CYS A 178 6.13 1.87 -19.06
C CYS A 178 6.32 1.21 -17.68
N LYS A 179 7.16 1.83 -16.87
CA LYS A 179 7.26 1.60 -15.43
C LYS A 179 6.75 2.81 -14.68
N LEU A 180 5.99 2.55 -13.61
CA LEU A 180 5.62 3.53 -12.60
C LEU A 180 6.35 3.17 -11.31
N ASP A 181 6.72 4.19 -10.53
CA ASP A 181 7.24 4.00 -9.18
C ASP A 181 6.25 4.60 -8.18
N SER A 182 5.81 3.80 -7.22
CA SER A 182 4.88 4.18 -6.17
C SER A 182 5.57 4.09 -4.81
N LEU A 183 5.23 5.04 -3.93
CA LEU A 183 5.69 5.06 -2.55
C LEU A 183 4.52 5.41 -1.64
N LEU A 184 4.25 4.53 -0.68
CA LEU A 184 3.30 4.74 0.40
C LEU A 184 4.03 4.73 1.74
N GLU A 185 3.86 5.77 2.54
CA GLU A 185 4.43 5.87 3.89
C GLU A 185 3.33 6.21 4.89
N PHE A 186 3.41 5.65 6.09
CA PHE A 186 2.57 6.01 7.22
C PHE A 186 3.14 5.45 8.52
N THR A 187 2.66 5.96 9.64
CA THR A 187 3.02 5.48 10.99
C THR A 187 1.82 4.80 11.62
N LEU A 188 2.03 3.58 12.13
CA LEU A 188 1.11 2.91 13.05
C LEU A 188 1.40 3.39 14.46
N LYS A 189 0.37 3.83 15.18
CA LYS A 189 0.48 4.25 16.57
C LYS A 189 -0.50 3.50 17.45
N SER A 190 0.01 2.93 18.53
CA SER A 190 -0.77 2.22 19.53
C SER A 190 -1.23 3.18 20.63
N GLN A 191 -2.54 3.23 20.90
CA GLN A 191 -3.12 3.95 22.04
C GLN A 191 -3.63 2.93 23.08
N GLY A 192 -2.74 2.08 23.58
CA GLY A 192 -3.05 0.99 24.52
C GLY A 192 -3.38 -0.34 23.84
N ASP A 193 -4.04 -1.24 24.57
CA ASP A 193 -4.08 -2.68 24.23
C ASP A 193 -4.83 -3.05 22.95
N LYS A 194 -5.64 -2.15 22.36
CA LYS A 194 -6.57 -2.55 21.27
C LYS A 194 -6.71 -1.60 20.08
N ASN A 195 -6.25 -0.36 20.18
CA ASN A 195 -6.50 0.64 19.14
C ASN A 195 -5.19 1.06 18.47
N VAL A 196 -5.10 0.79 17.17
CA VAL A 196 -4.03 1.29 16.30
C VAL A 196 -4.61 2.37 15.38
N THR A 197 -3.97 3.54 15.37
CA THR A 197 -4.24 4.63 14.44
C THR A 197 -3.16 4.72 13.35
N TYR A 198 -3.53 5.32 12.22
CA TYR A 198 -2.65 5.56 11.09
C TYR A 198 -2.38 7.07 10.99
N GLU A 199 -1.12 7.47 11.13
CA GLU A 199 -0.66 8.86 11.14
C GLU A 199 0.37 9.09 10.04
N ASP A 200 0.62 10.36 9.70
CA ASP A 200 1.69 10.79 8.78
C ASP A 200 1.66 10.12 7.39
N GLY A 201 0.46 9.90 6.86
CA GLY A 201 0.26 9.27 5.56
C GLY A 201 0.85 10.10 4.44
N LYS A 202 1.65 9.46 3.57
CA LYS A 202 2.16 10.02 2.32
C LYS A 202 2.00 9.01 1.21
N LEU A 203 1.56 9.47 0.05
CA LEU A 203 1.44 8.66 -1.15
C LEU A 203 2.07 9.41 -2.32
N SER A 204 2.90 8.74 -3.10
CA SER A 204 3.41 9.29 -4.35
C SER A 204 3.44 8.28 -5.47
N LEU A 205 3.29 8.78 -6.70
CA LEU A 205 3.35 8.01 -7.94
C LEU A 205 4.16 8.78 -8.98
N THR A 206 5.26 8.19 -9.43
CA THR A 206 6.11 8.71 -10.49
C THR A 206 5.73 8.10 -11.83
N VAL A 207 5.45 8.96 -12.80
CA VAL A 207 4.88 8.61 -14.10
C VAL A 207 5.75 9.20 -15.21
N PRO A 208 6.11 8.44 -16.27
CA PRO A 208 6.85 8.98 -17.41
C PRO A 208 6.04 10.02 -18.21
N LYS A 209 6.65 11.16 -18.56
CA LYS A 209 5.95 12.20 -19.35
C LYS A 209 5.55 11.75 -20.75
N ARG A 210 6.28 10.81 -21.35
CA ARG A 210 5.96 10.25 -22.67
C ARG A 210 4.55 9.67 -22.76
N LEU A 211 3.95 9.30 -21.63
CA LEU A 211 2.57 8.83 -21.59
C LEU A 211 1.53 9.89 -21.95
N LYS A 212 1.92 11.17 -22.06
CA LYS A 212 1.08 12.23 -22.62
C LYS A 212 0.84 12.05 -24.12
N ASP A 213 1.78 11.42 -24.81
CA ASP A 213 1.70 11.19 -26.25
C ASP A 213 1.02 9.85 -26.58
N TYR A 214 0.77 9.03 -25.55
CA TYR A 214 0.06 7.75 -25.68
C TYR A 214 -1.43 7.94 -25.43
N ASN A 215 -2.19 8.10 -26.51
CA ASN A 215 -3.64 8.31 -26.44
C ASN A 215 -4.39 6.99 -26.31
N ILE A 216 -5.34 6.95 -25.37
CA ILE A 216 -6.33 5.89 -25.20
C ILE A 216 -7.71 6.52 -25.32
N GLY A 217 -8.31 6.41 -26.50
CA GLY A 217 -9.53 7.14 -26.83
C GLY A 217 -9.28 8.63 -26.98
N ASP A 218 -9.98 9.44 -26.19
CA ASP A 218 -9.93 10.91 -26.19
C ASP A 218 -8.93 11.49 -25.18
N LYS A 219 -8.35 10.66 -24.30
CA LYS A 219 -7.39 11.08 -23.26
C LYS A 219 -6.03 10.44 -23.44
N SER A 220 -5.01 11.10 -22.92
CA SER A 220 -3.69 10.47 -22.76
C SER A 220 -3.71 9.48 -21.60
N LEU A 221 -2.89 8.43 -21.67
CA LEU A 221 -2.70 7.50 -20.54
C LEU A 221 -2.17 8.23 -19.30
N PHE A 222 -1.36 9.28 -19.49
CA PHE A 222 -0.93 10.14 -18.40
C PHE A 222 -2.11 10.77 -17.63
N ASP A 223 -3.08 11.35 -18.35
CA ASP A 223 -4.24 11.99 -17.74
C ASP A 223 -5.14 10.97 -17.04
N ILE A 224 -5.31 9.80 -17.63
CA ILE A 224 -6.05 8.67 -17.05
C ILE A 224 -5.39 8.20 -15.73
N ILE A 225 -4.07 7.99 -15.72
CA ILE A 225 -3.33 7.61 -14.49
C ILE A 225 -3.50 8.69 -13.42
N LYS A 226 -3.38 9.96 -13.80
CA LYS A 226 -3.57 11.09 -12.89
C LYS A 226 -4.96 11.10 -12.27
N GLU A 227 -6.02 10.90 -13.06
CA GLU A 227 -7.40 10.80 -12.55
C GLU A 227 -7.58 9.64 -11.57
N CYS A 228 -6.99 8.48 -11.86
CA CYS A 228 -7.04 7.35 -10.92
C CYS A 228 -6.26 7.59 -9.64
N PHE A 229 -5.10 8.26 -9.72
CA PHE A 229 -4.35 8.68 -8.54
C PHE A 229 -5.18 9.66 -7.68
N GLN A 230 -5.92 10.57 -8.31
CA GLN A 230 -6.82 11.49 -7.61
C GLN A 230 -7.95 10.75 -6.88
N LYS A 231 -8.65 9.85 -7.57
CA LYS A 231 -9.71 9.01 -6.95
C LYS A 231 -9.19 8.17 -5.79
N LEU A 232 -7.97 7.65 -5.93
CA LEU A 232 -7.29 6.89 -4.88
C LEU A 232 -7.01 7.79 -3.67
N CYS A 233 -6.50 8.99 -3.92
CA CYS A 233 -6.22 9.98 -2.88
C CYS A 233 -7.49 10.34 -2.11
N GLU A 234 -8.58 10.66 -2.82
CA GLU A 234 -9.88 10.97 -2.24
C GLU A 234 -10.39 9.84 -1.34
N LYS A 235 -10.29 8.58 -1.81
CA LYS A 235 -10.70 7.40 -1.04
C LYS A 235 -9.96 7.26 0.30
N PHE A 236 -8.71 7.71 0.38
CA PHE A 236 -7.90 7.61 1.60
C PHE A 236 -7.87 8.89 2.43
N GLY A 237 -8.68 9.89 2.09
CA GLY A 237 -8.71 11.16 2.80
C GLY A 237 -7.49 12.04 2.52
N PHE A 238 -6.80 11.81 1.40
CA PHE A 238 -5.75 12.70 0.92
C PHE A 238 -6.41 13.86 0.14
N PHE A 239 -6.71 14.95 0.84
CA PHE A 239 -7.42 16.09 0.23
C PHE A 239 -6.49 17.07 -0.52
N LYS A 240 -5.17 16.95 -0.35
CA LYS A 240 -4.18 17.83 -0.99
C LYS A 240 -3.27 17.04 -1.91
N ILE A 241 -3.54 17.14 -3.22
CA ILE A 241 -2.70 16.54 -4.27
C ILE A 241 -1.83 17.63 -4.86
N LYS A 242 -0.51 17.43 -4.82
CA LYS A 242 0.48 18.27 -5.47
C LYS A 242 1.12 17.50 -6.60
N ILE A 243 1.32 18.17 -7.73
CA ILE A 243 2.07 17.62 -8.86
C ILE A 243 3.44 18.29 -8.82
N GLU A 244 4.48 17.50 -8.54
CA GLU A 244 5.85 17.96 -8.61
C GLU A 244 6.48 17.46 -9.91
N HIS A 245 7.27 18.32 -10.55
CA HIS A 245 8.02 17.96 -11.75
C HIS A 245 9.30 18.79 -11.89
N ASP A 246 10.32 18.20 -12.49
CA ASP A 246 11.65 18.82 -12.69
C ASP A 246 11.71 19.75 -13.92
N LEU A 247 10.69 20.57 -14.15
CA LEU A 247 10.67 21.54 -15.25
C LEU A 247 10.32 22.92 -14.71
N ASP A 248 11.02 23.95 -15.23
CA ASP A 248 11.05 25.34 -14.76
C ASP A 248 9.72 26.12 -14.70
N LYS A 249 8.57 25.49 -14.94
CA LYS A 249 7.26 26.15 -14.82
C LYS A 249 6.20 25.20 -14.26
N PRO A 250 5.63 25.50 -13.07
CA PRO A 250 4.55 24.68 -12.52
C PRO A 250 3.37 24.62 -13.49
N PRO A 251 2.67 23.47 -13.61
CA PRO A 251 1.48 23.41 -14.43
C PRO A 251 0.40 24.21 -13.70
N LYS A 252 -0.49 24.86 -14.45
CA LYS A 252 -1.73 25.39 -13.86
C LYS A 252 -2.55 24.20 -13.33
N VAL A 253 -2.44 23.95 -12.03
CA VAL A 253 -3.32 23.02 -11.33
C VAL A 253 -4.65 23.75 -11.13
N ASN A 254 -5.73 23.25 -11.74
CA ASN A 254 -7.08 23.66 -11.35
C ASN A 254 -7.31 23.19 -9.91
N SER A 255 -7.09 24.11 -8.96
CA SER A 255 -7.36 23.94 -7.53
C SER A 255 -8.87 23.98 -7.29
N HIS A 256 -9.58 22.90 -7.66
CA HIS A 256 -11.02 22.77 -7.37
C HIS A 256 -11.33 22.05 -6.04
N LEU A 257 -10.34 21.85 -5.17
CA LEU A 257 -10.53 21.11 -3.91
C LEU A 257 -10.28 21.92 -2.63
N GLU A 258 -10.17 23.25 -2.71
CA GLU A 258 -9.97 24.08 -1.50
C GLU A 258 -11.20 24.13 -0.57
N ASN A 259 -12.38 23.62 -0.97
CA ASN A 259 -13.63 23.78 -0.22
C ASN A 259 -14.41 22.49 0.06
N MET A 260 -13.80 21.30 0.05
CA MET A 260 -14.50 20.11 0.53
C MET A 260 -14.29 19.95 2.04
N GLU A 261 -15.37 20.15 2.80
CA GLU A 261 -15.42 19.81 4.23
C GLU A 261 -15.10 18.31 4.42
N PRO A 262 -14.30 17.95 5.44
CA PRO A 262 -14.03 16.56 5.75
C PRO A 262 -15.34 15.84 6.07
N PRO A 263 -15.46 14.53 5.74
CA PRO A 263 -16.65 13.77 6.08
C PRO A 263 -16.85 13.76 7.59
N ILE A 264 -18.04 14.17 8.00
CA ILE A 264 -18.48 14.22 9.39
C ILE A 264 -18.24 12.86 10.04
N HIS A 265 -17.51 12.85 11.15
CA HIS A 265 -17.32 11.68 12.00
C HIS A 265 -18.69 11.13 12.42
N SER A 266 -19.11 10.04 11.80
CA SER A 266 -20.25 9.25 12.27
C SER A 266 -19.77 8.37 13.43
N ASN A 267 -19.50 8.98 14.58
CA ASN A 267 -19.25 8.29 15.84
C ASN A 267 -19.65 9.18 17.02
N GLU A 268 -20.80 9.84 16.96
CA GLU A 268 -21.49 10.30 18.17
C GLU A 268 -23.00 10.06 18.06
N HIS A 269 -23.54 9.55 19.17
CA HIS A 269 -24.93 9.35 19.58
C HIS A 269 -25.39 7.88 19.68
N GLY A 270 -25.80 7.38 20.86
CA GLY A 270 -26.03 8.10 22.12
C GLY A 270 -26.14 7.21 23.33
N ASN A 271 -25.55 7.69 24.43
CA ASN A 271 -25.99 7.36 25.77
C ASN A 271 -27.37 8.01 25.97
N THR A 272 -28.41 7.19 26.08
CA THR A 272 -29.69 7.62 26.63
C THR A 272 -29.58 7.65 28.15
N PRO A 273 -29.91 8.75 28.85
CA PRO A 273 -30.11 8.72 30.29
C PRO A 273 -31.45 8.05 30.58
N GLY A 274 -31.45 7.05 31.45
CA GLY A 274 -32.67 6.45 31.98
C GLY A 274 -33.43 7.43 32.86
N ASN A 275 -34.74 7.51 32.64
CA ASN A 275 -35.75 7.87 33.63
C ASN A 275 -36.73 6.70 33.71
#